data_AF-A0A3M3YP52-F1
#
_entry.id   AF-A0A3M3YP52-F1
#
_cell.length_a   1.000
_cell.length_b   1.000
_cell.length_c   1.000
_cell.angle_alpha   90.00
_cell.angle_beta   90.00
_cell.angle_gamma   90.00
#
_symmetry.space_group_name_H-M   'P 1'
#
loop_
_entity.id
_entity.type
_entity.pdbx_description
1 polymer ?
#
loop_
_entity_poly.entity_id
_entity_poly.type
_entity_poly.pdbx_seq_one_letter_code
_entity_poly.pdbx_strand_id
1 'polypeptide(L)' 'MKTFRRALRKSLRLRNFKHMLRYQEDRQWLLDNGNPAFLEGYMSAQSLCDSTELTQAMN' A
#
# COMPACT_ATOMS: atom_id res chain seq x y z
N MET A 1 20.08 -9.23 -0.97
CA MET A 1 19.05 -8.17 -1.12
C MET A 1 19.44 -7.28 -2.29
N LYS A 2 18.59 -7.13 -3.32
CA LYS A 2 18.90 -6.27 -4.49
C LYS A 2 18.44 -4.84 -4.21
N THR A 3 19.36 -3.89 -4.24
CA THR A 3 19.07 -2.45 -4.12
C THR A 3 19.22 -1.79 -5.48
N PHE A 4 18.30 -0.90 -5.83
CA PHE A 4 18.30 -0.19 -7.11
C PHE A 4 18.50 1.31 -6.88
N ARG A 5 19.19 1.98 -7.82
CA ARG A 5 19.47 3.44 -7.74
C ARG A 5 18.24 4.33 -7.91
N ARG A 6 17.09 3.77 -8.28
CA ARG A 6 15.86 4.51 -8.55
C ARG A 6 14.75 4.04 -7.63
N ALA A 7 13.86 4.96 -7.30
CA ALA A 7 12.64 4.64 -6.57
C ALA A 7 11.82 3.58 -7.31
N LEU A 8 11.02 2.82 -6.56
CA LEU A 8 10.16 1.78 -7.11
C LEU A 8 9.18 2.37 -8.14
N ARG A 9 9.06 1.69 -9.27
CA ARG A 9 8.05 1.98 -10.29
C ARG A 9 6.64 1.73 -9.71
N LYS A 10 5.64 2.38 -10.32
CA LYS A 10 4.23 2.29 -9.93
C LYS A 10 3.73 0.85 -9.72
N SER A 11 3.97 -0.04 -10.69
CA SER A 11 3.56 -1.45 -10.59
C SER A 11 4.18 -2.20 -9.40
N LEU A 12 5.43 -1.90 -9.05
CA LEU A 12 6.09 -2.50 -7.88
C LEU A 12 5.54 -1.93 -6.57
N ARG A 13 5.17 -0.64 -6.54
CA ARG A 13 4.52 -0.02 -5.38
C ARG A 13 3.14 -0.64 -5.14
N LEU A 14 2.31 -0.75 -6.17
CA LEU A 14 0.99 -1.42 -6.11
C LEU A 14 1.12 -2.88 -5.66
N ARG A 15 2.08 -3.61 -6.23
CA ARG A 15 2.38 -4.98 -5.80
C ARG A 15 2.76 -5.02 -4.31
N ASN A 16 3.66 -4.15 -3.84
CA ASN A 16 4.07 -4.11 -2.44
C ASN A 16 2.89 -3.78 -1.51
N PHE A 17 2.06 -2.81 -1.89
CA PHE A 17 0.84 -2.47 -1.15
C PHE A 17 -0.11 -3.66 -1.03
N LYS A 18 -0.38 -4.37 -2.14
CA LYS A 18 -1.16 -5.60 -2.14
C LYS A 18 -0.55 -6.69 -1.24
N HIS A 19 0.78 -6.80 -1.21
CA HIS A 19 1.46 -7.75 -0.30
C HIS A 19 1.28 -7.38 1.16
N MET A 20 1.30 -6.10 1.53
CA MET A 20 1.06 -5.67 2.91
C MET A 20 -0.34 -6.05 3.41
N LEU A 21 -1.31 -6.15 2.50
CA LEU A 21 -2.70 -6.50 2.81
C LEU A 21 -3.05 -7.95 2.46
N ARG A 22 -2.04 -8.77 2.16
CA ARG A 22 -2.20 -10.16 1.73
C ARG A 22 -2.61 -11.07 2.89
N TYR A 23 -2.02 -10.87 4.05
CA TYR A 23 -2.31 -11.65 5.25
C TYR A 23 -3.47 -11.03 6.00
N GLN A 24 -4.34 -11.88 6.54
CA GLN A 24 -5.56 -11.43 7.19
C GLN A 24 -5.23 -10.64 8.45
N GLU A 25 -4.24 -11.08 9.20
CA GLU A 25 -3.76 -10.46 10.44
C GLU A 25 -3.18 -9.07 10.17
N ASP A 26 -2.32 -8.94 9.15
CA ASP A 26 -1.76 -7.65 8.73
C ASP A 26 -2.87 -6.72 8.23
N ARG A 27 -3.81 -7.24 7.44
CA ARG A 27 -4.97 -6.49 6.96
C ARG A 27 -5.80 -6.00 8.15
N GLN A 28 -6.01 -6.83 9.17
CA GLN A 28 -6.76 -6.44 10.35
C GLN A 28 -6.04 -5.37 11.16
N TRP A 29 -4.75 -5.57 11.39
CA TRP A 29 -3.92 -4.61 12.10
C TRP A 29 -3.84 -3.25 11.40
N LEU A 30 -3.76 -3.26 10.06
CA LEU A 30 -3.64 -2.05 9.24
C LEU A 30 -4.98 -1.35 8.98
N LEU A 31 -6.11 -2.07 8.90
CA LEU A 31 -7.38 -1.54 8.41
C LEU A 31 -8.60 -1.74 9.34
N ASP A 32 -8.63 -2.77 10.18
CA ASP A 32 -9.89 -3.29 10.79
C ASP A 32 -10.26 -2.60 12.11
N ASN A 33 -9.35 -1.85 12.73
CA ASN A 33 -9.66 -1.08 13.94
C ASN A 33 -10.43 0.24 13.68
N GLY A 34 -10.94 0.45 12.46
CA GLY A 34 -11.59 1.73 12.09
C GLY A 34 -10.64 2.92 12.17
N ASN A 35 -9.32 2.67 12.19
CA ASN A 35 -8.29 3.69 12.23
C ASN A 35 -7.76 3.91 10.81
N PRO A 36 -8.16 5.00 10.13
CA PRO A 36 -7.71 5.28 8.77
C PRO A 36 -6.27 5.79 8.72
N ALA A 37 -5.58 6.00 9.86
CA ALA A 37 -4.27 6.65 9.90
C ALA A 37 -3.21 5.98 9.02
N PHE A 38 -3.21 4.64 8.93
CA PHE A 38 -2.32 3.95 8.02
C PHE A 38 -2.63 4.29 6.55
N LEU A 39 -3.90 4.17 6.16
CA LEU A 39 -4.32 4.41 4.77
C LEU A 39 -4.15 5.89 4.40
N GLU A 40 -4.57 6.82 5.25
CA GLU A 40 -4.42 8.28 5.08
C GLU A 40 -2.93 8.67 5.00
N GLY A 41 -2.11 8.16 5.92
CA GLY A 41 -0.67 8.39 5.90
C GLY A 41 -0.03 7.84 4.63
N TYR A 42 -0.39 6.62 4.23
CA TYR A 42 0.09 6.01 2.99
C TYR A 42 -0.31 6.81 1.74
N MET A 43 -1.57 7.27 1.67
CA MET A 43 -2.09 8.07 0.56
C MET A 43 -1.43 9.45 0.51
N SER A 44 -1.21 10.10 1.65
CA SER A 44 -0.57 11.42 1.73
C SER A 44 0.91 11.39 1.30
N ALA A 45 1.62 10.30 1.59
CA ALA A 45 3.03 10.13 1.25
C ALA A 45 3.26 9.57 -0.17
N GLN A 46 2.22 9.00 -0.79
CA GLN A 46 2.28 8.43 -2.13
C GLN A 46 2.04 9.52 -3.18
N SER A 47 2.90 9.56 -4.21
CA SER A 47 2.79 10.51 -5.32
C SER A 47 2.55 9.86 -6.69
N LEU A 48 2.64 8.52 -6.79
CA LEU A 48 2.58 7.80 -8.07
C LEU A 48 1.36 6.91 -8.27
N CYS A 49 0.73 6.45 -7.18
CA CYS A 49 -0.49 5.65 -7.22
C CYS A 49 -1.63 6.52 -6.71
N ASP A 50 -2.72 6.59 -7.46
CA ASP A 50 -3.90 7.32 -7.01
C ASP A 50 -4.79 6.46 -6.10
N SER A 51 -5.82 7.08 -5.54
CA SER A 51 -6.77 6.43 -4.62
C SER A 51 -7.54 5.28 -5.29
N THR A 52 -7.84 5.40 -6.57
CA THR A 52 -8.59 4.38 -7.33
C THR A 52 -7.77 3.12 -7.48
N GLU A 53 -6.48 3.27 -7.82
CA GLU A 53 -5.56 2.16 -8.00
C GLU A 53 -5.23 1.44 -6.70
N LEU A 54 -5.10 2.18 -5.59
CA LEU A 54 -4.92 1.59 -4.27
C LEU A 54 -6.16 0.82 -3.84
N THR A 55 -7.36 1.38 -4.06
CA THR A 55 -8.63 0.70 -3.77
C THR A 55 -8.77 -0.59 -4.59
N GLN A 56 -8.42 -0.55 -5.88
CA GLN A 56 -8.39 -1.75 -6.73
C GLN A 56 -7.39 -2.81 -6.24
N ALA A 57 -6.27 -2.39 -5.66
CA ALA A 57 -5.26 -3.30 -5.12
C ALA A 57 -5.68 -3.97 -3.79
N MET A 58 -6.69 -3.43 -3.11
CA MET A 58 -7.27 -4.00 -1.87
C MET A 58 -8.28 -5.13 -2.13
N ASN A 59 -8.87 -5.12 -3.34
CA ASN A 59 -9.75 -6.17 -3.87
C ASN A 59 -8.94 -7.34 -4.49
#